data_AF-A0A0S4UF83-F1
#
_entry.id   AF-A0A0S4UF83-F1
#
_cell.length_a   1.000
_cell.length_b   1.000
_cell.length_c   1.000
_cell.angle_alpha   90.00
_cell.angle_beta   90.00
_cell.angle_gamma   90.00
#
_symmetry.space_group_name_H-M   'P 1'
#
loop_
_entity.id
_entity.type
_entity.pdbx_description
1 polymer ?
#
loop_
_entity_poly.entity_id
_entity_poly.type
_entity_poly.pdbx_seq_one_letter_code
_entity_poly.pdbx_strand_id
1 'polypeptide(L)'
;MSAPLYPQEIYLLERYTSVEYFGSMRDAWQAMVDHVEDCLARFMAKLPADYRSRPLPLQPDIAWGQRVLPNFRQTALHLDDCFIRLTHHDYSALLAATSVTGGVRGQRDFSADWFDEVQPGAAARYEELLYLAHQYAINIDNTAYARWKTTLLSTHYDANYQGPLDAPSTWPRYELDPKLQVRTIEPVIESGTYLPELDDTSAQFLTAGMEAPMAMVGFDGQQYISKAPALWTRVRRVEGATAADGLADLLPQSRHRPSGRAPGGDACPITLVAFRAESTNQRHGPTRITRRTEP
;
A
#
# COMPACT_ATOMS: atom_id res chain seq x y z
N MET A 1 21.26 -9.60 -1.36
CA MET A 1 20.77 -10.08 -0.05
C MET A 1 19.25 -10.09 -0.15
N SER A 2 18.51 -10.50 0.90
CA SER A 2 17.04 -10.50 0.90
C SER A 2 16.54 -9.41 1.82
N ALA A 3 15.33 -8.89 1.57
CA ALA A 3 14.66 -7.99 2.51
C ALA A 3 14.61 -8.60 3.93
N PRO A 4 14.71 -7.76 4.99
CA PRO A 4 14.56 -8.22 6.37
C PRO A 4 13.18 -8.83 6.62
N LEU A 5 13.12 -9.81 7.54
CA LEU A 5 11.84 -10.36 8.01
C LEU A 5 11.47 -9.71 9.35
N TYR A 6 10.74 -8.58 9.29
CA TYR A 6 10.30 -7.84 10.47
C TYR A 6 8.94 -8.31 11.01
N PRO A 7 8.83 -8.75 12.28
CA PRO A 7 7.56 -9.15 12.86
C PRO A 7 6.46 -8.09 12.78
N GLN A 8 6.80 -6.81 12.91
CA GLN A 8 5.85 -5.70 12.84
C GLN A 8 5.15 -5.64 11.49
N GLU A 9 5.93 -5.78 10.41
CA GLU A 9 5.42 -5.70 9.05
C GLU A 9 4.45 -6.86 8.77
N ILE A 10 4.81 -8.08 9.17
CA ILE A 10 3.96 -9.26 8.98
C ILE A 10 2.70 -9.17 9.85
N TYR A 11 2.82 -8.73 11.10
CA TYR A 11 1.68 -8.53 12.01
C TYR A 11 0.66 -7.53 11.45
N LEU A 12 1.12 -6.42 10.87
CA LEU A 12 0.24 -5.43 10.27
C LEU A 12 -0.46 -5.97 9.03
N LEU A 13 0.21 -6.77 8.20
CA LEU A 13 -0.42 -7.44 7.05
C LEU A 13 -1.49 -8.45 7.50
N GLU A 14 -1.23 -9.24 8.54
CA GLU A 14 -2.24 -10.12 9.18
C GLU A 14 -3.43 -9.30 9.67
N ARG A 15 -3.17 -8.17 10.33
CA ARG A 15 -4.23 -7.28 10.83
C ARG A 15 -5.05 -6.68 9.69
N TYR A 16 -4.42 -6.13 8.67
CA TYR A 16 -5.11 -5.47 7.55
C TYR A 16 -5.87 -6.44 6.64
N THR A 17 -5.61 -7.74 6.74
CA THR A 17 -6.37 -8.81 6.06
C THR A 17 -7.40 -9.50 6.94
N SER A 18 -7.49 -9.12 8.22
CA SER A 18 -8.42 -9.72 9.17
C SER A 18 -9.88 -9.31 8.93
N VAL A 19 -10.79 -10.20 9.32
CA VAL A 19 -12.24 -9.95 9.27
C VAL A 19 -12.60 -8.77 10.17
N GLU A 20 -11.96 -8.65 11.33
CA GLU A 20 -12.21 -7.60 12.32
C GLU A 20 -11.83 -6.22 11.78
N TYR A 21 -10.70 -6.12 11.09
CA TYR A 21 -10.24 -4.85 10.50
C TYR A 21 -11.12 -4.43 9.31
N PHE A 22 -11.52 -5.39 8.47
CA PHE A 22 -12.49 -5.14 7.40
C PHE A 22 -13.87 -4.75 7.96
N GLY A 23 -14.33 -5.41 9.02
CA GLY A 23 -15.57 -5.08 9.72
C GLY A 23 -15.55 -3.64 10.26
N SER A 24 -14.42 -3.20 10.80
CA SER A 24 -14.25 -1.81 11.26
C SER A 24 -14.39 -0.80 10.12
N MET A 25 -13.84 -1.09 8.93
CA MET A 25 -14.04 -0.27 7.72
C MET A 25 -15.52 -0.20 7.34
N ARG A 26 -16.19 -1.36 7.27
CA ARG A 26 -17.60 -1.48 6.90
C ARG A 26 -18.49 -0.70 7.85
N ASP A 27 -18.30 -0.88 9.14
CA ASP A 27 -19.13 -0.25 10.17
C ASP A 27 -18.92 1.27 10.17
N ALA A 28 -17.69 1.75 9.99
CA ALA A 28 -17.40 3.17 9.83
C ALA A 28 -18.07 3.77 8.58
N TRP A 29 -18.05 3.04 7.45
CA TRP A 29 -18.73 3.46 6.23
C TRP A 29 -20.25 3.51 6.43
N GLN A 30 -20.85 2.48 7.04
CA GLN A 30 -22.28 2.45 7.32
C GLN A 30 -22.70 3.60 8.24
N ALA A 31 -21.95 3.85 9.32
CA ALA A 31 -22.21 4.97 10.22
C ALA A 31 -22.16 6.32 9.49
N MET A 32 -21.25 6.48 8.52
CA MET A 32 -21.20 7.65 7.65
C MET A 32 -22.48 7.75 6.79
N VAL A 33 -22.90 6.66 6.14
CA VAL A 33 -24.14 6.65 5.33
C VAL A 33 -25.35 7.03 6.16
N ASP A 34 -25.53 6.39 7.33
CA ASP A 34 -26.66 6.64 8.23
C ASP A 34 -26.71 8.11 8.68
N HIS A 35 -25.56 8.71 8.99
CA HIS A 35 -25.46 10.13 9.36
C HIS A 35 -25.89 11.06 8.23
N VAL A 36 -25.45 10.78 7.00
CA VAL A 36 -25.83 11.59 5.82
C VAL A 36 -27.33 11.45 5.52
N GLU A 37 -27.88 10.24 5.66
CA GLU A 37 -29.31 10.00 5.47
C GLU A 37 -30.18 10.71 6.50
N ASP A 38 -29.82 10.65 7.79
CA ASP A 38 -30.51 11.38 8.86
C ASP A 38 -30.48 12.89 8.58
N CYS A 39 -29.31 13.43 8.23
CA CYS A 39 -29.17 14.84 7.90
C CYS A 39 -30.07 15.23 6.72
N LEU A 40 -30.08 14.44 5.64
CA LEU A 40 -30.92 14.72 4.49
C LEU A 40 -32.40 14.66 4.84
N ALA A 41 -32.84 13.65 5.59
CA ALA A 41 -34.23 13.52 6.04
C ALA A 41 -34.67 14.74 6.87
N ARG A 42 -33.83 15.19 7.80
CA ARG A 42 -34.09 16.37 8.64
C ARG A 42 -34.09 17.67 7.85
N PHE A 43 -33.17 17.83 6.90
CA PHE A 43 -33.15 18.97 5.98
C PHE A 43 -34.45 19.06 5.17
N MET A 44 -34.88 17.93 4.59
CA MET A 44 -36.11 17.85 3.80
C MET A 44 -37.38 18.09 4.61
N ALA A 45 -37.38 17.75 5.91
CA ALA A 45 -38.50 18.04 6.80
C ALA A 45 -38.67 19.53 7.11
N LYS A 46 -37.61 20.35 6.95
CA LYS A 46 -37.59 21.78 7.28
C LYS A 46 -36.86 22.58 6.21
N LEU A 47 -37.42 22.58 5.00
CA LEU A 47 -36.79 23.27 3.88
C LEU A 47 -36.75 24.79 4.07
N PRO A 48 -35.60 25.43 3.84
CA PRO A 48 -35.50 26.89 3.74
C PRO A 48 -36.45 27.43 2.66
N ALA A 49 -37.02 28.61 2.88
CA ALA A 49 -37.98 29.21 1.95
C ALA A 49 -37.38 29.49 0.56
N ASP A 50 -36.08 29.78 0.50
CA ASP A 50 -35.30 30.05 -0.71
C ASP A 50 -34.80 28.77 -1.41
N TYR A 51 -35.03 27.59 -0.83
CA TYR A 51 -34.36 26.35 -1.20
C TYR A 51 -34.37 26.04 -2.70
N ARG A 52 -35.56 26.02 -3.31
CA ARG A 52 -35.72 25.67 -4.72
C ARG A 52 -35.19 26.74 -5.69
N SER A 53 -34.88 27.94 -5.18
CA SER A 53 -34.23 29.00 -5.94
C SER A 53 -32.70 28.90 -5.90
N ARG A 54 -32.13 28.05 -5.03
CA ARG A 54 -30.69 27.81 -4.99
C ARG A 54 -30.22 27.10 -6.26
N PRO A 55 -28.99 27.34 -6.75
CA PRO A 55 -28.37 26.55 -7.81
C PRO A 55 -28.43 25.04 -7.52
N LEU A 56 -28.59 24.21 -8.55
CA LEU A 56 -28.71 22.75 -8.39
C LEU A 56 -27.60 22.10 -7.53
N PRO A 57 -26.32 22.51 -7.61
CA PRO A 57 -25.26 21.96 -6.73
C PRO A 57 -25.49 22.22 -5.23
N LEU A 58 -26.28 23.24 -4.88
CA LEU A 58 -26.63 23.62 -3.51
C LEU A 58 -28.01 23.09 -3.09
N GLN A 59 -28.61 22.18 -3.87
CA GLN A 59 -29.83 21.46 -3.53
C GLN A 59 -29.47 20.03 -3.11
N PRO A 60 -29.38 19.72 -1.80
CA PRO A 60 -28.92 18.42 -1.31
C PRO A 60 -29.79 17.25 -1.77
N ASP A 61 -31.10 17.41 -1.98
CA ASP A 61 -31.93 16.33 -2.52
C ASP A 61 -31.51 15.89 -3.92
N ILE A 62 -30.99 16.81 -4.73
CA ILE A 62 -30.49 16.54 -6.08
C ILE A 62 -29.02 16.09 -6.03
N ALA A 63 -28.15 16.90 -5.43
CA ALA A 63 -26.72 16.64 -5.38
C ALA A 63 -26.41 15.36 -4.58
N TRP A 64 -26.90 15.28 -3.34
CA TRP A 64 -26.62 14.16 -2.45
C TRP A 64 -27.65 13.05 -2.59
N GLY A 65 -28.94 13.39 -2.58
CA GLY A 65 -30.04 12.42 -2.62
C GLY A 65 -30.08 11.57 -3.90
N GLN A 66 -29.73 12.15 -5.06
CA GLN A 66 -29.79 11.43 -6.34
C GLN A 66 -28.43 10.97 -6.87
N ARG A 67 -27.30 11.54 -6.41
CA ARG A 67 -25.97 11.19 -6.94
C ARG A 67 -25.04 10.58 -5.91
N VAL A 68 -24.88 11.18 -4.74
CA VAL A 68 -23.91 10.69 -3.72
C VAL A 68 -24.46 9.49 -2.95
N LEU A 69 -25.62 9.64 -2.31
CA LEU A 69 -26.22 8.61 -1.45
C LEU A 69 -26.48 7.28 -2.16
N PRO A 70 -26.99 7.24 -3.41
CA PRO A 70 -27.15 5.96 -4.13
C PRO A 70 -25.82 5.20 -4.27
N ASN A 71 -24.72 5.90 -4.58
CA ASN A 71 -23.39 5.29 -4.67
C ASN A 71 -22.88 4.83 -3.31
N PHE A 72 -23.12 5.61 -2.25
CA PHE A 72 -22.71 5.24 -0.89
C PHE A 72 -23.45 4.01 -0.36
N ARG A 73 -24.77 3.93 -0.59
CA ARG A 73 -25.60 2.76 -0.28
C ARG A 73 -25.12 1.52 -1.04
N GLN A 74 -24.86 1.67 -2.34
CA GLN A 74 -24.35 0.55 -3.14
C GLN A 74 -23.00 0.06 -2.62
N THR A 75 -22.15 0.98 -2.17
CA THR A 75 -20.87 0.62 -1.53
C THR A 75 -21.12 -0.12 -0.21
N ALA A 76 -22.02 0.34 0.65
CA ALA A 76 -22.35 -0.33 1.90
C ALA A 76 -22.83 -1.78 1.68
N LEU A 77 -23.77 -1.99 0.76
CA LEU A 77 -24.25 -3.33 0.39
C LEU A 77 -23.13 -4.23 -0.16
N HIS A 78 -22.20 -3.66 -0.93
CA HIS A 78 -21.06 -4.39 -1.43
C HIS A 78 -20.10 -4.80 -0.30
N LEU A 79 -19.89 -3.93 0.68
CA LEU A 79 -19.06 -4.24 1.85
C LEU A 79 -19.68 -5.34 2.72
N ASP A 80 -21.01 -5.39 2.86
CA ASP A 80 -21.70 -6.47 3.57
C ASP A 80 -21.46 -7.85 2.92
N ASP A 81 -21.62 -7.94 1.59
CA ASP A 81 -21.35 -9.16 0.84
C ASP A 81 -19.88 -9.59 0.97
N CYS A 82 -18.95 -8.64 0.80
CA CYS A 82 -17.52 -8.90 0.91
C CYS A 82 -17.10 -9.27 2.33
N PHE A 83 -17.72 -8.72 3.37
CA PHE A 83 -17.48 -9.13 4.75
C PHE A 83 -17.82 -10.61 4.94
N ILE A 84 -18.99 -11.06 4.47
CA ILE A 84 -19.41 -12.46 4.55
C ILE A 84 -18.40 -13.35 3.81
N ARG A 85 -18.02 -12.99 2.58
CA ARG A 85 -17.02 -13.73 1.79
C ARG A 85 -15.68 -13.84 2.52
N LEU A 86 -15.21 -12.76 3.12
CA LEU A 86 -13.96 -12.76 3.89
C LEU A 86 -14.02 -13.68 5.12
N THR A 87 -15.18 -13.81 5.78
CA THR A 87 -15.36 -14.79 6.88
C THR A 87 -15.22 -16.25 6.44
N HIS A 88 -15.37 -16.51 5.14
CA HIS A 88 -15.12 -17.81 4.50
C HIS A 88 -13.75 -17.88 3.81
N HIS A 89 -12.81 -17.00 4.16
CA HIS A 89 -11.45 -16.91 3.63
C HIS A 89 -11.35 -16.60 2.13
N ASP A 90 -12.39 -16.01 1.53
CA ASP A 90 -12.28 -15.42 0.19
C ASP A 90 -11.60 -14.04 0.28
N TYR A 91 -10.27 -14.04 0.24
CA TYR A 91 -9.46 -12.82 0.33
C TYR A 91 -9.60 -11.88 -0.88
N SER A 92 -10.21 -12.30 -1.99
CA SER A 92 -10.52 -11.37 -3.09
C SER A 92 -11.53 -10.31 -2.67
N ALA A 93 -12.29 -10.55 -1.60
CA ALA A 93 -13.20 -9.59 -1.00
C ALA A 93 -12.51 -8.33 -0.45
N LEU A 94 -11.21 -8.39 -0.13
CA LEU A 94 -10.44 -7.23 0.31
C LEU A 94 -10.39 -6.11 -0.75
N LEU A 95 -10.54 -6.46 -2.03
CA LEU A 95 -10.58 -5.49 -3.15
C LEU A 95 -11.77 -4.51 -3.05
N ALA A 96 -12.79 -4.84 -2.25
CA ALA A 96 -13.92 -3.94 -2.01
C ALA A 96 -13.52 -2.62 -1.32
N ALA A 97 -12.35 -2.57 -0.67
CA ALA A 97 -11.80 -1.32 -0.11
C ALA A 97 -11.60 -0.22 -1.19
N THR A 98 -11.40 -0.59 -2.46
CA THR A 98 -11.32 0.38 -3.56
C THR A 98 -12.64 1.15 -3.74
N SER A 99 -13.80 0.57 -3.42
CA SER A 99 -15.09 1.25 -3.50
C SER A 99 -15.18 2.38 -2.48
N VAL A 100 -14.65 2.19 -1.27
CA VAL A 100 -14.57 3.23 -0.22
C VAL A 100 -13.63 4.36 -0.67
N THR A 101 -12.40 4.04 -1.10
CA THR A 101 -11.46 5.07 -1.57
C THR A 101 -11.97 5.80 -2.83
N GLY A 102 -12.74 5.11 -3.68
CA GLY A 102 -13.45 5.70 -4.81
C GLY A 102 -14.54 6.67 -4.37
N GLY A 103 -15.40 6.27 -3.42
CA GLY A 103 -16.46 7.10 -2.88
C GLY A 103 -15.94 8.38 -2.21
N VAL A 104 -14.87 8.28 -1.41
CA VAL A 104 -14.20 9.43 -0.76
C VAL A 104 -13.66 10.43 -1.79
N ARG A 105 -13.17 9.95 -2.95
CA ARG A 105 -12.72 10.82 -4.05
C ARG A 105 -13.90 11.43 -4.79
N GLY A 106 -14.89 10.62 -5.17
CA GLY A 106 -16.01 11.06 -6.00
C GLY A 106 -16.96 12.04 -5.32
N GLN A 107 -17.06 12.02 -3.99
CA GLN A 107 -17.92 12.95 -3.26
C GLN A 107 -17.39 14.39 -3.20
N ARG A 108 -16.09 14.61 -3.50
CA ARG A 108 -15.45 15.93 -3.38
C ARG A 108 -16.01 17.00 -4.30
N ASP A 109 -16.74 16.58 -5.34
CA ASP A 109 -17.40 17.49 -6.28
C ASP A 109 -18.73 18.06 -5.73
N PHE A 110 -19.14 17.66 -4.52
CA PHE A 110 -20.41 18.06 -3.90
C PHE A 110 -20.15 18.81 -2.59
N SER A 111 -20.81 19.96 -2.41
CA SER A 111 -20.69 20.72 -1.15
C SER A 111 -21.31 19.96 0.01
N ALA A 112 -20.59 19.92 1.13
CA ALA A 112 -21.03 19.37 2.41
C ALA A 112 -21.56 20.46 3.36
N ASP A 113 -21.56 21.74 2.97
CA ASP A 113 -21.89 22.87 3.86
C ASP A 113 -23.34 22.80 4.39
N TRP A 114 -24.23 22.17 3.62
CA TRP A 114 -25.64 22.01 4.00
C TRP A 114 -25.85 21.14 5.24
N PHE A 115 -24.88 20.30 5.64
CA PHE A 115 -24.98 19.53 6.89
C PHE A 115 -25.14 20.46 8.09
N ASP A 116 -24.37 21.56 8.14
CA ASP A 116 -24.42 22.50 9.26
C ASP A 116 -25.68 23.39 9.25
N GLU A 117 -26.39 23.48 8.12
CA GLU A 117 -27.74 24.05 8.08
C GLU A 117 -28.75 23.18 8.86
N VAL A 118 -28.50 21.87 8.97
CA VAL A 118 -29.34 20.92 9.74
C VAL A 118 -29.02 21.02 11.23
N GLN A 119 -27.73 21.00 11.57
CA GLN A 119 -27.23 21.07 12.93
C GLN A 119 -25.76 21.48 12.95
N PRO A 120 -25.36 22.44 13.79
CA PRO A 120 -23.94 22.81 13.94
C PRO A 120 -23.06 21.59 14.27
N GLY A 121 -22.01 21.37 13.49
CA GLY A 121 -21.04 20.29 13.66
C GLY A 121 -21.40 19.00 12.92
N ALA A 122 -22.51 18.96 12.18
CA ALA A 122 -22.88 17.79 11.38
C ALA A 122 -21.92 17.57 10.22
N ALA A 123 -21.35 18.63 9.63
CA ALA A 123 -20.32 18.51 8.60
C ALA A 123 -19.04 17.87 9.16
N ALA A 124 -18.57 18.33 10.33
CA ALA A 124 -17.40 17.78 11.00
C ALA A 124 -17.58 16.29 11.37
N ARG A 125 -18.78 15.90 11.82
CA ARG A 125 -19.11 14.50 12.09
C ARG A 125 -19.09 13.64 10.83
N TYR A 126 -19.61 14.17 9.71
CA TYR A 126 -19.53 13.50 8.41
C TYR A 126 -18.07 13.26 8.00
N GLU A 127 -17.22 14.29 8.08
CA GLU A 127 -15.80 14.18 7.75
C GLU A 127 -15.07 13.18 8.64
N GLU A 128 -15.30 13.21 9.95
CA GLU A 128 -14.72 12.25 10.90
C GLU A 128 -15.01 10.80 10.50
N LEU A 129 -16.28 10.48 10.23
CA LEU A 129 -16.70 9.14 9.84
C LEU A 129 -16.16 8.74 8.46
N LEU A 130 -16.18 9.66 7.50
CA LEU A 130 -15.66 9.44 6.15
C LEU A 130 -14.16 9.14 6.19
N TYR A 131 -13.38 9.93 6.93
CA TYR A 131 -11.93 9.77 7.04
C TYR A 131 -11.55 8.54 7.87
N LEU A 132 -12.34 8.17 8.88
CA LEU A 132 -12.15 6.92 9.60
C LEU A 132 -12.30 5.71 8.66
N ALA A 133 -13.39 5.65 7.88
CA ALA A 133 -13.60 4.59 6.90
C ALA A 133 -12.48 4.56 5.84
N HIS A 134 -12.07 5.75 5.37
CA HIS A 134 -10.99 5.89 4.40
C HIS A 134 -9.64 5.39 4.94
N GLN A 135 -9.33 5.67 6.21
CA GLN A 135 -8.10 5.23 6.86
C GLN A 135 -8.00 3.70 6.89
N TYR A 136 -9.08 3.01 7.24
CA TYR A 136 -9.13 1.54 7.13
C TYR A 136 -8.98 1.08 5.67
N ALA A 137 -9.70 1.71 4.75
CA ALA A 137 -9.73 1.32 3.35
C ALA A 137 -8.37 1.45 2.66
N ILE A 138 -7.58 2.50 2.92
CA ILE A 138 -6.23 2.65 2.33
C ILE A 138 -5.32 1.49 2.75
N ASN A 139 -5.36 1.10 4.03
CA ASN A 139 -4.52 0.01 4.52
C ASN A 139 -4.92 -1.33 3.88
N ILE A 140 -6.23 -1.59 3.76
CA ILE A 140 -6.74 -2.79 3.09
C ILE A 140 -6.39 -2.76 1.60
N ASP A 141 -6.62 -1.64 0.90
CA ASP A 141 -6.33 -1.50 -0.54
C ASP A 141 -4.84 -1.72 -0.84
N ASN A 142 -3.94 -1.09 -0.07
CA ASN A 142 -2.50 -1.31 -0.22
C ASN A 142 -2.12 -2.77 0.03
N THR A 143 -2.75 -3.43 0.99
CA THR A 143 -2.50 -4.83 1.31
C THR A 143 -3.02 -5.76 0.21
N ALA A 144 -4.25 -5.56 -0.25
CA ALA A 144 -4.91 -6.39 -1.26
C ALA A 144 -4.22 -6.32 -2.63
N TYR A 145 -3.65 -5.16 -2.97
CA TYR A 145 -2.93 -4.95 -4.23
C TYR A 145 -1.41 -5.09 -4.11
N ALA A 146 -0.88 -5.54 -2.97
CA ALA A 146 0.56 -5.67 -2.73
C ALA A 146 1.34 -4.37 -3.06
N ARG A 147 0.89 -3.24 -2.50
CA ARG A 147 1.40 -1.87 -2.75
C ARG A 147 2.19 -1.28 -1.58
N TRP A 148 2.56 -2.08 -0.59
CA TRP A 148 3.40 -1.61 0.50
C TRP A 148 4.82 -1.34 0.00
N LYS A 149 5.30 -0.12 0.22
CA LYS A 149 6.68 0.25 -0.10
C LYS A 149 7.54 -0.15 1.08
N THR A 150 8.83 -0.43 0.82
CA THR A 150 9.81 -0.71 1.87
C THR A 150 9.72 0.33 2.98
N THR A 151 9.92 -0.11 4.22
CA THR A 151 9.89 0.68 5.46
C THR A 151 8.54 1.22 5.96
N LEU A 152 7.49 1.31 5.13
CA LEU A 152 6.22 1.94 5.53
C LEU A 152 5.44 1.16 6.60
N LEU A 153 5.67 -0.14 6.72
CA LEU A 153 5.09 -0.98 7.79
C LEU A 153 6.09 -1.31 8.90
N SER A 154 7.31 -0.79 8.82
CA SER A 154 8.40 -1.06 9.76
C SER A 154 9.00 0.25 10.29
N THR A 155 10.17 0.67 9.81
CA THR A 155 10.93 1.78 10.40
C THR A 155 10.34 3.17 10.13
N HIS A 156 9.46 3.32 9.15
CA HIS A 156 8.76 4.57 8.82
C HIS A 156 7.24 4.46 9.03
N TYR A 157 6.79 3.59 9.94
CA TYR A 157 5.38 3.52 10.31
C TYR A 157 4.90 4.84 10.92
N ASP A 158 3.76 5.35 10.45
CA ASP A 158 3.16 6.60 10.93
C ASP A 158 1.70 6.37 11.32
N ALA A 159 1.43 6.46 12.62
CA ALA A 159 0.10 6.21 13.15
C ALA A 159 -0.95 7.24 12.67
N ASN A 160 -0.54 8.40 12.17
CA ASN A 160 -1.45 9.38 11.57
C ASN A 160 -1.94 8.96 10.18
N TYR A 161 -1.17 8.12 9.47
CA TYR A 161 -1.50 7.66 8.11
C TYR A 161 -1.90 6.20 8.03
N GLN A 162 -1.53 5.37 9.01
CA GLN A 162 -1.88 3.95 9.05
C GLN A 162 -2.82 3.61 10.22
N GLY A 163 -3.18 4.58 11.06
CA GLY A 163 -3.88 4.31 12.31
C GLY A 163 -2.94 3.79 13.40
N PRO A 164 -3.46 3.52 14.61
CA PRO A 164 -2.62 3.05 15.71
C PRO A 164 -1.96 1.71 15.36
N LEU A 165 -0.68 1.55 15.73
CA LEU A 165 0.06 0.31 15.50
C LEU A 165 -0.60 -0.89 16.18
N ASP A 166 -1.19 -0.66 17.37
CA ASP A 166 -1.74 -1.67 18.27
C ASP A 166 -0.79 -2.86 18.45
N ALA A 167 0.44 -2.52 18.85
CA ALA A 167 1.49 -3.50 19.06
C ALA A 167 1.06 -4.56 20.09
N PRO A 168 1.27 -5.85 19.81
CA PRO A 168 0.99 -6.90 20.78
C PRO A 168 1.96 -6.80 21.95
N SER A 169 1.57 -7.32 23.11
CA SER A 169 2.45 -7.39 24.30
C SER A 169 3.71 -8.22 24.05
N THR A 170 3.64 -9.18 23.12
CA THR A 170 4.78 -9.94 22.60
C THR A 170 4.62 -10.10 21.09
N TRP A 171 5.67 -9.79 20.34
CA TRP A 171 5.64 -9.95 18.88
C TRP A 171 5.60 -11.43 18.50
N PRO A 172 4.78 -11.85 17.52
CA PRO A 172 4.83 -13.20 16.99
C PRO A 172 6.16 -13.45 16.29
N ARG A 173 6.67 -14.69 16.35
CA ARG A 173 7.81 -15.11 15.53
C ARG A 173 7.33 -15.62 14.17
N TYR A 174 8.07 -15.28 13.13
CA TYR A 174 7.81 -15.70 11.75
C TYR A 174 9.03 -16.38 11.14
N GLU A 175 8.79 -17.21 10.13
CA GLU A 175 9.84 -17.79 9.30
C GLU A 175 9.39 -17.96 7.85
N LEU A 176 10.37 -18.10 6.96
CA LEU A 176 10.12 -18.39 5.55
C LEU A 176 9.78 -19.87 5.36
N ASP A 177 8.76 -20.15 4.56
CA ASP A 177 8.42 -21.50 4.12
C ASP A 177 8.93 -21.74 2.67
N PRO A 178 10.12 -22.33 2.49
CA PRO A 178 10.71 -22.54 1.17
C PRO A 178 9.92 -23.55 0.31
N LYS A 179 8.91 -24.24 0.88
CA LYS A 179 8.03 -25.12 0.10
C LYS A 179 6.96 -24.35 -0.68
N LEU A 180 6.70 -23.10 -0.29
CA LEU A 180 5.69 -22.25 -0.90
C LEU A 180 6.37 -21.00 -1.47
N GLN A 181 6.81 -21.14 -2.71
CA GLN A 181 7.41 -20.06 -3.48
C GLN A 181 6.63 -19.80 -4.76
N VAL A 182 6.63 -18.55 -5.22
CA VAL A 182 5.98 -18.14 -6.47
C VAL A 182 6.86 -17.09 -7.14
N ARG A 183 7.09 -17.21 -8.46
CA ARG A 183 7.80 -16.17 -9.20
C ARG A 183 6.81 -15.08 -9.60
N THR A 184 7.29 -13.85 -9.73
CA THR A 184 6.53 -12.79 -10.41
C THR A 184 5.88 -13.31 -11.70
N ILE A 185 4.67 -12.85 -12.01
CA ILE A 185 3.75 -13.29 -13.09
C ILE A 185 3.17 -14.71 -12.98
N GLU A 186 3.64 -15.55 -12.05
CA GLU A 186 3.01 -16.84 -11.80
C GLU A 186 1.77 -16.65 -10.91
N PRO A 187 0.71 -17.46 -11.11
CA PRO A 187 -0.46 -17.44 -10.24
C PRO A 187 -0.10 -17.91 -8.83
N VAL A 188 -0.51 -17.13 -7.83
CA VAL A 188 -0.35 -17.45 -6.41
C VAL A 188 -1.25 -18.64 -6.08
N ILE A 189 -0.69 -19.67 -5.45
CA ILE A 189 -1.41 -20.90 -5.12
C ILE A 189 -2.20 -20.77 -3.82
N GLU A 190 -1.63 -20.09 -2.82
CA GLU A 190 -2.25 -19.92 -1.50
C GLU A 190 -2.16 -18.47 -1.05
N SER A 191 -3.25 -17.93 -0.51
CA SER A 191 -3.23 -16.57 0.02
C SER A 191 -2.36 -16.48 1.27
N GLY A 192 -1.68 -15.35 1.45
CA GLY A 192 -0.88 -15.10 2.63
C GLY A 192 0.16 -14.03 2.44
N THR A 193 0.98 -13.83 3.46
CA THR A 193 2.12 -12.91 3.40
C THR A 193 3.32 -13.59 2.74
N TYR A 194 3.96 -12.91 1.82
CA TYR A 194 5.15 -13.36 1.10
C TYR A 194 6.25 -12.31 1.19
N LEU A 195 7.49 -12.76 1.35
CA LEU A 195 8.69 -11.94 1.32
C LEU A 195 9.42 -12.15 -0.02
N PRO A 196 9.72 -11.09 -0.78
CA PRO A 196 10.49 -11.20 -2.01
C PRO A 196 11.99 -11.34 -1.70
N GLU A 197 12.68 -12.16 -2.49
CA GLU A 197 14.15 -12.35 -2.41
C GLU A 197 14.92 -11.18 -3.07
N LEU A 198 14.63 -9.95 -2.65
CA LEU A 198 15.29 -8.72 -3.11
C LEU A 198 15.56 -7.78 -1.94
N ASP A 199 16.72 -7.12 -1.97
CA ASP A 199 17.06 -6.06 -1.01
C ASP A 199 16.16 -4.85 -1.19
N ASP A 200 15.98 -4.09 -0.10
CA ASP A 200 15.25 -2.81 -0.10
C ASP A 200 13.80 -2.93 -0.61
N THR A 201 13.16 -4.05 -0.24
CA THR A 201 11.76 -4.35 -0.52
C THR A 201 11.03 -4.65 0.80
N SER A 202 9.72 -4.91 0.73
CA SER A 202 8.90 -5.31 1.89
C SER A 202 8.04 -6.52 1.55
N ALA A 203 7.65 -7.27 2.59
CA ALA A 203 6.66 -8.31 2.51
C ALA A 203 5.32 -7.76 2.00
N GLN A 204 4.61 -8.60 1.26
CA GLN A 204 3.30 -8.26 0.69
C GLN A 204 2.31 -9.37 1.00
N PHE A 205 1.04 -9.02 1.12
CA PHE A 205 -0.02 -10.02 1.07
C PHE A 205 -0.34 -10.36 -0.39
N LEU A 206 -0.27 -11.63 -0.75
CA LEU A 206 -0.63 -12.14 -2.06
C LEU A 206 -1.91 -12.97 -1.95
N THR A 207 -2.81 -12.83 -2.91
CA THR A 207 -4.10 -13.56 -2.93
C THR A 207 -4.04 -14.69 -3.95
N ALA A 208 -4.49 -15.88 -3.56
CA ALA A 208 -4.57 -17.03 -4.43
C ALA A 208 -5.34 -16.73 -5.72
N GLY A 209 -4.86 -17.28 -6.84
CA GLY A 209 -5.41 -17.06 -8.18
C GLY A 209 -5.00 -15.76 -8.86
N MET A 210 -4.43 -14.78 -8.12
CA MET A 210 -3.85 -13.57 -8.72
C MET A 210 -2.39 -13.81 -9.11
N GLU A 211 -1.90 -13.08 -10.12
CA GLU A 211 -0.48 -13.12 -10.49
C GLU A 211 0.38 -12.46 -9.41
N ALA A 212 1.52 -13.08 -9.08
CA ALA A 212 2.48 -12.50 -8.16
C ALA A 212 3.09 -11.22 -8.77
N PRO A 213 3.16 -10.11 -8.02
CA PRO A 213 3.55 -8.82 -8.57
C PRO A 213 5.07 -8.73 -8.80
N MET A 214 5.46 -7.69 -9.54
CA MET A 214 6.84 -7.18 -9.48
C MET A 214 7.06 -6.54 -8.11
N ALA A 215 8.18 -6.84 -7.46
CA ALA A 215 8.52 -6.24 -6.18
C ALA A 215 8.89 -4.76 -6.35
N MET A 216 8.42 -3.91 -5.44
CA MET A 216 8.80 -2.51 -5.38
C MET A 216 10.11 -2.36 -4.61
N VAL A 217 11.12 -1.83 -5.28
CA VAL A 217 12.49 -1.69 -4.75
C VAL A 217 12.74 -0.23 -4.41
N GLY A 218 13.21 0.00 -3.18
CA GLY A 218 13.54 1.29 -2.62
C GLY A 218 12.35 2.17 -2.28
N PHE A 219 12.63 3.25 -1.56
CA PHE A 219 11.65 4.28 -1.20
C PHE A 219 12.36 5.65 -1.13
N ASP A 220 11.87 6.62 -1.89
CA ASP A 220 12.45 7.98 -1.97
C ASP A 220 11.78 8.99 -1.00
N GLY A 221 10.86 8.51 -0.14
CA GLY A 221 10.02 9.34 0.72
C GLY A 221 8.62 9.56 0.19
N GLN A 222 8.38 9.32 -1.11
CA GLN A 222 7.05 9.44 -1.72
C GLN A 222 6.67 8.18 -2.51
N GLN A 223 7.60 7.57 -3.24
CA GLN A 223 7.37 6.43 -4.11
C GLN A 223 8.52 5.42 -4.04
N TYR A 224 8.26 4.22 -4.56
CA TYR A 224 9.31 3.26 -4.84
C TYR A 224 10.24 3.77 -5.95
N ILE A 225 11.51 3.35 -5.92
CA ILE A 225 12.52 3.78 -6.91
C ILE A 225 12.35 2.99 -8.21
N SER A 226 12.12 1.68 -8.11
CA SER A 226 11.94 0.81 -9.28
C SER A 226 11.06 -0.40 -8.98
N LYS A 227 10.76 -1.20 -10.01
CA LYS A 227 10.13 -2.51 -9.88
C LYS A 227 11.03 -3.58 -10.48
N ALA A 228 11.15 -4.72 -9.82
CA ALA A 228 11.97 -5.84 -10.28
C ALA A 228 11.23 -7.18 -10.12
N PRO A 229 11.49 -8.17 -11.00
CA PRO A 229 10.95 -9.51 -10.82
C PRO A 229 11.61 -10.16 -9.59
N ALA A 230 10.84 -10.93 -8.82
CA ALA A 230 11.30 -11.58 -7.60
C ALA A 230 10.84 -13.03 -7.52
N LEU A 231 11.58 -13.83 -6.73
CA LEU A 231 11.04 -15.04 -6.14
C LEU A 231 10.42 -14.65 -4.79
N TRP A 232 9.13 -14.92 -4.63
CA TRP A 232 8.38 -14.65 -3.41
C TRP A 232 8.30 -15.91 -2.58
N THR A 233 8.74 -15.86 -1.33
CA THR A 233 8.66 -16.99 -0.39
C THR A 233 7.62 -16.70 0.67
N ARG A 234 6.70 -17.64 0.91
CA ARG A 234 5.65 -17.47 1.91
C ARG A 234 6.24 -17.30 3.30
N VAL A 235 5.66 -16.41 4.08
CA VAL A 235 5.94 -16.22 5.50
C VAL A 235 4.89 -16.97 6.30
N ARG A 236 5.31 -17.72 7.32
CA ARG A 236 4.41 -18.37 8.26
C ARG A 236 4.75 -18.02 9.70
N ARG A 237 3.72 -17.93 10.54
CA ARG A 237 3.88 -17.81 11.99
C ARG A 237 4.47 -19.10 12.55
N VAL A 238 5.33 -18.96 13.56
CA VAL A 238 5.88 -20.08 14.33
C VAL A 238 5.06 -20.22 15.61
N GLU A 239 4.24 -21.27 15.69
CA GLU A 239 3.31 -21.48 16.80
C GLU A 239 4.02 -21.48 18.16
N GLY A 240 3.48 -20.69 19.10
CA GLY A 240 4.00 -20.55 20.46
C GLY A 240 5.33 -19.80 20.59
N ALA A 241 5.94 -19.35 19.49
CA ALA A 241 7.20 -18.62 19.52
C ALA A 241 6.99 -17.11 19.34
N THR A 242 7.79 -16.33 20.07
CA THR A 242 7.74 -14.87 20.07
C THR A 242 9.07 -14.25 19.64
N ALA A 243 9.00 -13.00 19.22
CA ALA A 243 10.12 -12.11 18.99
C ALA A 243 10.12 -11.01 20.07
N ALA A 244 11.32 -10.57 20.47
CA ALA A 244 11.45 -9.54 21.50
C ALA A 244 11.11 -8.14 20.97
N ASP A 245 11.31 -7.91 19.68
CA ASP A 245 11.17 -6.61 19.02
C ASP A 245 10.52 -6.81 17.65
N GLY A 246 9.58 -5.92 17.30
CA GLY A 246 8.86 -5.90 16.03
C GLY A 246 9.75 -5.53 14.85
N LEU A 247 10.90 -4.90 15.11
CA LEU A 247 11.89 -4.50 14.11
C LEU A 247 13.16 -5.38 14.14
N ALA A 248 13.17 -6.46 14.92
CA ALA A 248 14.25 -7.43 14.86
C ALA A 248 14.16 -8.23 13.55
N ASP A 249 15.19 -8.14 12.70
CA ASP A 249 15.30 -9.00 11.51
C ASP A 249 15.46 -10.47 11.95
N LEU A 250 14.46 -11.28 11.59
CA LEU A 250 14.43 -12.70 11.95
C LEU A 250 15.26 -13.58 11.01
N LEU A 251 15.76 -13.04 9.89
CA LEU A 251 16.61 -13.81 8.98
C LEU A 251 18.02 -14.00 9.57
N PRO A 252 18.71 -15.10 9.23
CA PRO A 252 20.09 -15.28 9.64
C PRO A 252 20.94 -14.12 9.11
N GLN A 253 21.50 -13.31 10.01
CA GLN A 253 22.47 -12.30 9.61
C GLN A 253 23.67 -13.04 8.98
N SER A 254 23.85 -12.86 7.67
CA SER A 254 25.06 -13.27 6.97
C SER A 254 26.25 -12.72 7.76
N ARG A 255 27.01 -13.61 8.41
CA ARG A 255 28.27 -13.29 9.10
C ARG A 255 29.35 -12.95 8.06
N HIS A 256 29.16 -11.94 7.22
CA HIS A 256 30.23 -11.30 6.46
C HIS A 256 29.78 -9.93 5.97
N ARG A 257 29.89 -8.94 6.86
CA ARG A 257 30.17 -7.57 6.44
C ARG A 257 31.59 -7.26 6.93
N PRO A 258 32.63 -7.26 6.07
CA PRO A 258 33.81 -6.49 6.41
C PRO A 258 33.31 -5.05 6.57
N SER A 259 33.49 -4.48 7.75
CA SER A 259 33.30 -3.05 7.94
C SER A 259 34.27 -2.35 6.97
N GLY A 260 33.74 -1.81 5.87
CA GLY A 260 34.47 -0.99 4.91
C GLY A 260 34.86 0.38 5.47
N ARG A 261 35.37 0.41 6.70
CA ARG A 261 36.16 1.53 7.22
C ARG A 261 37.51 0.97 7.62
N ALA A 262 38.47 1.10 6.71
CA ALA A 262 39.85 1.17 7.12
C ALA A 262 39.97 2.31 8.16
N PRO A 263 40.65 2.10 9.30
CA PRO A 263 41.04 3.21 10.16
C PRO A 263 41.80 4.23 9.31
N GLY A 264 41.40 5.50 9.37
CA GLY A 264 42.15 6.56 8.69
C GLY A 264 43.56 6.61 9.28
N GLY A 265 44.57 6.29 8.46
CA GLY A 265 45.97 6.31 8.93
C GLY A 265 46.99 5.64 8.02
N ASP A 266 46.62 4.61 7.25
CA ASP A 266 47.62 3.85 6.47
C ASP A 266 47.39 3.94 4.96
N ALA A 267 48.50 4.09 4.23
CA ALA A 267 48.55 4.28 2.79
C ALA A 267 47.86 3.12 2.03
N CYS A 268 47.06 3.46 1.02
CA CYS A 268 46.47 2.51 0.09
C CYS A 268 47.52 1.54 -0.48
N PRO A 269 47.39 0.22 -0.28
CA PRO A 269 48.13 -0.72 -1.10
C PRO A 269 47.49 -0.74 -2.49
N ILE A 270 48.25 -0.23 -3.47
CA ILE A 270 47.97 -0.43 -4.89
C ILE A 270 47.92 -1.93 -5.14
N THR A 271 46.80 -2.45 -5.64
CA THR A 271 46.83 -3.72 -6.37
C THR A 271 45.93 -3.60 -7.59
N LEU A 272 46.57 -3.75 -8.75
CA LEU A 272 46.06 -3.56 -10.08
C LEU A 272 44.89 -4.49 -10.40
N VAL A 273 43.85 -3.95 -11.03
CA VAL A 273 43.06 -4.69 -12.02
C VAL A 273 43.15 -3.92 -13.33
N ALA A 274 43.82 -4.54 -14.31
CA ALA A 274 44.09 -3.97 -15.61
C ALA A 274 42.81 -3.87 -16.45
N PHE A 275 42.45 -2.65 -16.87
CA PHE A 275 41.58 -2.42 -18.02
C PHE A 275 42.44 -2.38 -19.28
N ARG A 276 42.22 -3.33 -20.20
CA ARG A 276 42.80 -3.32 -21.53
C ARG A 276 41.90 -2.49 -22.45
N ALA A 277 42.30 -1.26 -22.74
CA ALA A 277 41.75 -0.46 -23.83
C ALA A 277 42.67 -0.61 -25.06
N GLU A 278 42.19 -1.24 -26.12
CA GLU A 278 42.90 -1.28 -27.40
C GLU A 278 42.49 -0.07 -28.24
N SER A 279 43.36 0.93 -28.28
CA SER A 279 43.51 1.81 -29.44
C SER A 279 44.89 2.43 -29.45
N THR A 280 45.81 1.91 -30.27
CA THR A 280 47.01 2.63 -30.67
C THR A 280 47.23 2.53 -32.16
N ASN A 281 46.96 3.69 -32.77
CA ASN A 281 47.43 4.18 -34.04
C ASN A 281 48.98 4.08 -34.12
N GLN A 282 49.54 3.50 -35.19
CA GLN A 282 50.94 3.72 -35.57
C GLN A 282 51.03 4.21 -37.01
N ARG A 283 51.57 5.42 -37.13
CA ARG A 283 52.01 6.05 -38.37
C ARG A 283 53.35 5.46 -38.81
N HIS A 284 53.51 5.18 -40.10
CA HIS A 284 54.81 5.23 -40.78
C HIS A 284 54.66 5.68 -42.25
N GLY A 285 55.40 6.74 -42.61
CA GLY A 285 56.09 6.91 -43.89
C GLY A 285 55.30 7.42 -45.12
N PRO A 286 55.75 8.49 -45.81
CA PRO A 286 55.02 9.13 -46.91
C PRO A 286 55.51 8.71 -48.31
N THR A 287 54.61 8.53 -49.28
CA THR A 287 54.96 8.60 -50.72
C THR A 287 53.80 9.13 -51.59
N ARG A 288 54.13 10.21 -52.31
CA ARG A 288 53.51 10.96 -53.43
C ARG A 288 52.35 10.39 -54.28
N ILE A 289 51.36 11.29 -54.48
CA ILE A 289 50.77 11.84 -55.74
C ILE A 289 50.05 10.86 -56.71
N THR A 290 48.74 11.07 -56.92
CA THR A 290 48.16 11.64 -58.17
C THR A 290 46.66 11.94 -58.03
N ARG A 291 46.21 12.99 -58.74
CA ARG A 291 44.85 13.54 -58.83
C ARG A 291 43.90 12.67 -59.67
N ARG A 292 42.59 12.77 -59.41
CA ARG A 292 41.45 12.99 -60.37
C ARG A 292 40.12 12.89 -59.60
N THR A 293 39.42 14.00 -59.36
CA THR A 293 38.28 14.56 -60.14
C THR A 293 37.10 13.60 -60.32
N GLU A 294 36.05 13.88 -59.55
CA GLU A 294 34.65 13.54 -59.86
C GLU A 294 34.20 14.22 -61.17
N PRO A 295 33.15 13.67 -61.76
CA PRO A 295 31.96 14.45 -62.09
C PRO A 295 30.78 14.12 -61.17
#